data_AF-A0A9K3PSY7-F1
#
_entry.id   AF-A0A9K3PSY7-F1
#
_cell.length_a   1.000
_cell.length_b   1.000
_cell.length_c   1.000
_cell.angle_alpha   90.00
_cell.angle_beta   90.00
_cell.angle_gamma   90.00
#
_symmetry.space_group_name_H-M   'P 1'
#
loop_
_entity.id
_entity.type
_entity.pdbx_description
1 polymer ?
#
loop_
_entity_poly.entity_id
_entity_poly.type
_entity_poly.pdbx_seq_one_letter_code
_entity_poly.pdbx_strand_id
1 'polypeptide(L)'
;MKTSLAFAILAAATTKGFAPISPTHRTTALFDRVDTSDLIKEALDISKKFGAASPEARLAWEAVEEVDASDNSVATKGSLADECDIYDLSKACEEYADKMAELKSLIRAQTSTAAALKEMVSEVKKVKLTIPEVKPGMPSPQLQVALAEAKKITAEKGIDSPEARVAWETVEEISAADNSVALGAGLTADECLVDAAVEACEALEELNRVMGNNV
;
A
#
# COMPACT_ATOMS: atom_id res chain seq x y z
N MET A 1 -91.86 24.54 15.27
CA MET A 1 -90.86 25.56 15.66
C MET A 1 -89.62 24.83 16.20
N LYS A 2 -88.44 25.19 15.66
CA LYS A 2 -87.07 24.83 16.10
C LYS A 2 -86.64 23.38 15.79
N THR A 3 -86.10 23.03 14.61
CA THR A 3 -84.77 23.28 14.00
C THR A 3 -83.57 22.85 14.85
N SER A 4 -82.85 21.81 14.41
CA SER A 4 -81.38 21.75 14.15
C SER A 4 -80.97 20.28 13.97
N LEU A 5 -80.66 19.80 12.76
CA LEU A 5 -79.41 19.91 11.97
C LEU A 5 -78.31 18.90 12.36
N ALA A 6 -78.06 18.00 11.40
CA ALA A 6 -76.81 17.36 10.99
C ALA A 6 -76.06 16.44 11.97
N PHE A 7 -75.77 15.21 11.53
CA PHE A 7 -74.49 14.93 10.86
C PHE A 7 -74.54 13.59 10.11
N ALA A 8 -74.29 13.65 8.81
CA ALA A 8 -74.05 12.50 7.96
C ALA A 8 -72.59 12.06 8.12
N ILE A 9 -72.33 10.79 8.40
CA ILE A 9 -71.03 10.15 8.13
C ILE A 9 -71.33 8.78 7.52
N LEU A 10 -71.38 8.75 6.19
CA LEU A 10 -71.30 7.51 5.41
C LEU A 10 -69.82 7.31 5.07
N ALA A 11 -69.12 6.50 5.85
CA ALA A 11 -67.76 6.08 5.54
C ALA A 11 -67.81 5.00 4.45
N ALA A 12 -67.75 5.41 3.18
CA ALA A 12 -67.44 4.50 2.08
C ALA A 12 -65.95 4.15 2.14
N ALA A 13 -65.63 2.97 2.65
CA ALA A 13 -64.31 2.38 2.54
C ALA A 13 -64.02 2.08 1.06
N THR A 14 -63.36 3.02 0.38
CA THR A 14 -62.78 2.76 -0.95
C THR A 14 -61.46 2.03 -0.73
N THR A 15 -61.50 0.70 -0.85
CA THR A 15 -60.32 -0.12 -1.02
C THR A 15 -59.67 0.28 -2.35
N LYS A 16 -58.73 1.23 -2.31
CA LYS A 16 -57.75 1.35 -3.38
C LYS A 16 -56.87 0.12 -3.28
N GLY A 17 -57.23 -0.89 -4.05
CA GLY A 17 -56.40 -2.06 -4.27
C GLY A 17 -55.01 -1.59 -4.66
N PHE A 18 -54.01 -2.07 -3.92
CA PHE A 18 -52.66 -2.17 -4.43
C PHE A 18 -52.75 -2.94 -5.74
N ALA A 19 -52.66 -2.22 -6.87
CA ALA A 19 -52.38 -2.87 -8.13
C ALA A 19 -50.95 -3.42 -8.01
N PRO A 20 -50.71 -4.73 -8.26
CA PRO A 20 -49.36 -5.21 -8.39
C PRO A 20 -48.72 -4.43 -9.54
N ILE A 21 -47.72 -3.62 -9.20
CA ILE A 21 -46.83 -3.05 -10.20
C ILE A 21 -46.20 -4.26 -10.88
N SER A 22 -46.59 -4.54 -12.12
CA SER A 22 -45.92 -5.53 -12.94
C SER A 22 -44.42 -5.23 -12.86
N PRO A 23 -43.57 -6.21 -12.49
CA PRO A 23 -42.14 -6.02 -12.55
C PRO A 23 -41.80 -5.87 -14.02
N THR A 24 -41.78 -4.63 -14.51
CA THR A 24 -40.92 -4.29 -15.62
C THR A 24 -39.53 -4.66 -15.11
N HIS A 25 -38.98 -5.75 -15.65
CA HIS A 25 -37.57 -6.06 -15.57
C HIS A 25 -36.83 -4.85 -16.15
N ARG A 26 -36.59 -3.83 -15.32
CA ARG A 26 -35.41 -3.01 -15.47
C ARG A 26 -34.28 -3.96 -15.15
N THR A 27 -33.67 -4.49 -16.20
CA THR A 27 -32.24 -4.83 -16.16
C THR A 27 -31.51 -3.56 -15.78
N THR A 28 -31.45 -3.27 -14.50
CA THR A 28 -30.35 -2.49 -13.95
C THR A 28 -29.11 -3.27 -14.33
N ALA A 29 -28.24 -2.69 -15.15
CA ALA A 29 -26.88 -3.17 -15.32
C ALA A 29 -26.21 -3.09 -13.94
N LEU A 30 -26.39 -4.13 -13.13
CA LEU A 30 -25.94 -4.24 -11.74
C LEU A 30 -24.55 -4.87 -11.65
N PHE A 31 -23.88 -5.08 -12.77
CA PHE A 31 -22.76 -6.02 -12.87
C PHE A 31 -21.53 -5.48 -13.59
N ASP A 32 -21.55 -4.21 -14.02
CA ASP A 32 -20.35 -3.59 -14.61
C ASP A 32 -19.81 -2.51 -13.69
N ARG A 33 -18.48 -2.53 -13.52
CA ARG A 33 -17.73 -1.50 -12.81
C ARG A 33 -18.10 -0.14 -13.41
N VAL A 34 -18.34 0.86 -12.56
CA VAL A 34 -18.54 2.24 -13.01
C VAL A 34 -17.26 2.70 -13.71
N ASP A 35 -17.38 3.14 -14.96
CA ASP A 35 -16.22 3.64 -15.72
C ASP A 35 -15.65 4.89 -15.06
N THR A 36 -14.46 4.78 -14.48
CA THR A 36 -13.73 5.88 -13.82
C THR A 36 -12.73 6.59 -14.74
N SER A 37 -12.67 6.23 -16.02
CA SER A 37 -11.66 6.74 -16.97
C SER A 37 -11.67 8.27 -17.07
N ASP A 38 -12.86 8.89 -17.08
CA ASP A 38 -13.01 10.33 -17.16
C ASP A 38 -12.53 11.03 -15.87
N LEU A 39 -12.83 10.46 -14.70
CA LEU A 39 -12.40 10.99 -13.40
C LEU A 39 -10.88 10.89 -13.23
N ILE A 40 -10.28 9.77 -13.65
CA ILE A 40 -8.82 9.59 -13.64
C ILE A 40 -8.15 10.64 -14.53
N LYS A 41 -8.72 10.87 -15.72
CA LYS A 41 -8.20 11.88 -16.65
C LYS A 41 -8.28 13.29 -16.07
N GLU A 42 -9.40 13.63 -15.44
CA GLU A 42 -9.58 14.91 -14.74
C GLU A 42 -8.59 15.08 -13.59
N ALA A 43 -8.42 14.07 -12.74
CA ALA A 43 -7.47 14.08 -11.64
C ALA A 43 -6.01 14.26 -12.13
N LEU A 44 -5.65 13.64 -13.25
CA LEU A 44 -4.35 13.81 -13.89
C LEU A 44 -4.15 15.22 -14.45
N ASP A 45 -5.16 15.78 -15.11
CA ASP A 45 -5.10 17.14 -15.67
C ASP A 45 -4.99 18.19 -14.56
N ILE A 46 -5.73 18.02 -13.45
CA ILE A 46 -5.64 18.88 -12.26
C ILE A 46 -4.27 18.74 -11.59
N SER A 47 -3.77 17.51 -11.41
CA SER A 47 -2.44 17.24 -10.86
C SER A 47 -1.34 17.88 -11.70
N LYS A 48 -1.49 17.90 -13.03
CA LYS A 48 -0.54 18.56 -13.94
C LYS A 48 -0.60 20.08 -13.86
N LYS A 49 -1.80 20.64 -13.63
CA LYS A 49 -2.02 22.10 -13.59
C LYS A 49 -1.61 22.73 -12.26
N PHE A 50 -1.90 22.07 -11.14
CA PHE A 50 -1.71 22.62 -9.79
C PHE A 50 -0.59 21.94 -9.00
N GLY A 51 -0.06 20.81 -9.50
CA GLY A 51 0.93 19.98 -8.84
C GLY A 51 0.28 18.81 -8.11
N ALA A 52 0.94 17.64 -8.10
CA ALA A 52 0.38 16.41 -7.54
C ALA A 52 0.05 16.49 -6.04
N ALA A 53 0.73 17.38 -5.29
CA ALA A 53 0.49 17.59 -3.87
C ALA A 53 -0.48 18.73 -3.55
N SER A 54 -1.09 19.35 -4.57
CA SER A 54 -2.02 20.46 -4.37
C SER A 54 -3.34 19.97 -3.74
N PRO A 55 -4.06 20.83 -2.99
CA PRO A 55 -5.35 20.46 -2.42
C PRO A 55 -6.39 20.13 -3.50
N GLU A 56 -6.34 20.78 -4.66
CA GLU A 56 -7.22 20.48 -5.80
C GLU A 56 -6.93 19.10 -6.40
N ALA A 57 -5.64 18.74 -6.54
CA ALA A 57 -5.25 17.42 -7.01
C ALA A 57 -5.72 16.34 -6.03
N ARG A 58 -5.56 16.58 -4.72
CA ARG A 58 -6.05 15.66 -3.68
C ARG A 58 -7.56 15.45 -3.76
N LEU A 59 -8.35 16.51 -3.85
CA LEU A 59 -9.81 16.40 -3.95
C LEU A 59 -10.25 15.65 -5.23
N ALA A 60 -9.55 15.86 -6.34
CA ALA A 60 -9.84 15.14 -7.58
C ALA A 60 -9.54 13.64 -7.47
N TRP A 61 -8.45 13.26 -6.79
CA TRP A 61 -8.14 11.87 -6.50
C TRP A 61 -9.07 11.25 -5.46
N GLU A 62 -9.51 12.01 -4.45
CA GLU A 62 -10.54 11.57 -3.49
C GLU A 62 -11.85 11.21 -4.21
N ALA A 63 -12.24 11.94 -5.26
CA ALA A 63 -13.41 11.60 -6.06
C ALA A 63 -13.24 10.30 -6.87
N VAL A 64 -12.04 10.06 -7.42
CA VAL A 64 -11.71 8.77 -8.06
C VAL A 64 -11.81 7.64 -7.04
N GLU A 65 -11.23 7.85 -5.86
CA GLU A 65 -11.20 6.87 -4.78
C GLU A 65 -12.61 6.56 -4.26
N GLU A 66 -13.47 7.55 -4.06
CA GLU A 66 -14.86 7.33 -3.61
C GLU A 66 -15.65 6.46 -4.60
N VAL A 67 -15.50 6.71 -5.90
CA VAL A 67 -16.19 5.92 -6.92
C VAL A 67 -15.62 4.51 -6.99
N ASP A 68 -14.31 4.35 -6.93
CA ASP A 68 -13.66 3.03 -6.97
C ASP A 68 -13.91 2.21 -5.69
N ALA A 69 -13.98 2.87 -4.53
CA ALA A 69 -14.31 2.24 -3.25
C ALA A 69 -15.78 1.75 -3.21
N SER A 70 -16.67 2.39 -3.97
CA SER A 70 -18.05 1.95 -4.13
C SER A 70 -18.19 0.73 -5.06
N ASP A 71 -17.13 0.38 -5.80
CA ASP A 71 -17.12 -0.77 -6.70
C ASP A 71 -17.04 -2.09 -5.94
N ASN A 72 -18.19 -2.73 -5.80
CA ASN A 72 -18.31 -4.07 -5.22
C ASN A 72 -18.14 -5.19 -6.26
N SER A 73 -17.74 -4.87 -7.50
CA SER A 73 -17.58 -5.88 -8.57
C SER A 73 -16.60 -6.99 -8.17
N VAL A 74 -15.59 -6.68 -7.34
CA VAL A 74 -14.63 -7.65 -6.81
C VAL A 74 -15.29 -8.73 -5.98
N ALA A 75 -16.33 -8.41 -5.20
CA ALA A 75 -17.05 -9.40 -4.39
C ALA A 75 -17.89 -10.37 -5.24
N THR A 76 -18.17 -10.01 -6.50
CA THR A 76 -18.96 -10.80 -7.44
C THR A 76 -18.14 -11.46 -8.55
N LYS A 77 -16.86 -11.09 -8.69
CA LYS A 77 -15.94 -11.75 -9.62
C LYS A 77 -15.65 -13.17 -9.13
N GLY A 78 -15.54 -14.10 -10.08
CA GLY A 78 -15.15 -15.47 -9.78
C GLY A 78 -13.71 -15.49 -9.26
N SER A 79 -13.26 -16.62 -8.72
CA SER A 79 -11.83 -16.75 -8.51
C SER A 79 -11.12 -16.72 -9.87
N LEU A 80 -9.86 -16.31 -9.91
CA LEU A 80 -9.06 -16.36 -11.15
C LEU A 80 -9.01 -17.80 -11.72
N ALA A 81 -9.15 -18.82 -10.86
CA ALA A 81 -9.23 -20.22 -11.28
C ALA A 81 -10.54 -20.55 -12.02
N ASP A 82 -11.63 -19.86 -11.70
CA ASP A 82 -12.93 -20.00 -12.37
C ASP A 82 -12.97 -19.19 -13.68
N GLU A 83 -12.30 -18.04 -13.74
CA GLU A 83 -12.25 -17.15 -14.91
C GLU A 83 -11.18 -17.54 -15.94
N CYS A 84 -10.22 -18.40 -15.56
CA CYS A 84 -9.17 -18.93 -16.44
C CYS A 84 -9.41 -20.40 -16.83
N ASP A 85 -10.69 -20.81 -16.97
CA ASP A 85 -11.00 -22.15 -17.46
C ASP A 85 -10.68 -22.28 -18.96
N ILE A 86 -10.30 -23.49 -19.37
CA ILE A 86 -9.57 -23.80 -20.63
C ILE A 86 -10.37 -23.39 -21.90
N TYR A 87 -11.68 -23.20 -21.77
CA TYR A 87 -12.59 -22.98 -22.89
C TYR A 87 -12.99 -21.51 -23.10
N ASP A 88 -12.74 -20.63 -22.13
CA ASP A 88 -13.03 -19.19 -22.25
C ASP A 88 -11.98 -18.39 -21.49
N LEU A 89 -10.85 -18.13 -22.17
CA LEU A 89 -9.79 -17.27 -21.65
C LEU A 89 -10.34 -15.86 -21.50
N SER A 90 -10.71 -15.50 -20.28
CA SER A 90 -11.12 -14.14 -19.99
C SER A 90 -9.95 -13.17 -20.24
N LYS A 91 -10.28 -11.93 -20.61
CA LYS A 91 -9.28 -10.86 -20.77
C LYS A 91 -8.41 -10.69 -19.51
N ALA A 92 -8.98 -10.94 -18.33
CA ALA A 92 -8.25 -10.87 -17.07
C ALA A 92 -7.13 -11.92 -16.96
N CYS A 93 -7.31 -13.10 -17.54
CA CYS A 93 -6.30 -14.16 -17.58
C CYS A 93 -5.15 -13.83 -18.53
N GLU A 94 -5.47 -13.24 -19.69
CA GLU A 94 -4.45 -12.73 -20.62
C GLU A 94 -3.64 -11.60 -19.97
N GLU A 95 -4.32 -10.63 -19.36
CA GLU A 95 -3.65 -9.53 -18.63
C GLU A 95 -2.77 -10.05 -17.49
N TYR A 96 -3.23 -11.04 -16.73
CA TYR A 96 -2.41 -11.68 -15.69
C TYR A 96 -1.17 -12.37 -16.27
N ALA A 97 -1.33 -13.14 -17.35
CA ALA A 97 -0.22 -13.83 -18.01
C ALA A 97 0.83 -12.84 -18.56
N ASP A 98 0.37 -11.76 -19.19
CA ASP A 98 1.23 -10.67 -19.69
C ASP A 98 1.99 -9.98 -18.56
N LYS A 99 1.30 -9.65 -17.45
CA LYS A 99 1.96 -9.07 -16.26
C LYS A 99 2.95 -10.03 -15.62
N MET A 100 2.66 -11.32 -15.64
CA MET A 100 3.62 -12.32 -15.15
C MET A 100 4.83 -12.47 -16.05
N ALA A 101 4.65 -12.39 -17.37
CA ALA A 101 5.76 -12.38 -18.32
C ALA A 101 6.61 -11.11 -18.16
N GLU A 102 5.98 -9.94 -18.00
CA GLU A 102 6.64 -8.66 -17.74
C GLU A 102 7.46 -8.70 -16.44
N LEU A 103 6.86 -9.16 -15.34
CA LEU A 103 7.57 -9.29 -14.06
C LEU A 103 8.76 -10.26 -14.17
N LYS A 104 8.58 -11.42 -14.83
CA LYS A 104 9.69 -12.36 -15.08
C LYS A 104 10.81 -11.71 -15.89
N SER A 105 10.47 -10.89 -16.87
CA SER A 105 11.45 -10.14 -17.67
C SER A 105 12.23 -9.15 -16.81
N LEU A 106 11.55 -8.37 -15.97
CA LEU A 106 12.17 -7.41 -15.06
C LEU A 106 13.07 -8.09 -14.03
N ILE A 107 12.63 -9.21 -13.44
CA ILE A 107 13.44 -9.98 -12.50
C ILE A 107 14.72 -10.49 -13.18
N ARG A 108 14.63 -11.01 -14.41
CA ARG A 108 15.82 -11.45 -15.17
C ARG A 108 16.77 -10.30 -15.48
N ALA A 109 16.23 -9.16 -15.89
CA ALA A 109 17.02 -7.95 -16.12
C ALA A 109 17.70 -7.44 -14.83
N GLN A 110 17.02 -7.52 -13.69
CA GLN A 110 17.57 -7.14 -12.40
C GLN A 110 18.63 -8.14 -11.91
N THR A 111 18.44 -9.44 -12.17
CA THR A 111 19.38 -10.49 -11.77
C THR A 111 20.76 -10.29 -12.42
N SER A 112 20.80 -9.87 -13.69
CA SER A 112 22.07 -9.55 -14.35
C SER A 112 22.76 -8.32 -13.75
N THR A 113 21.98 -7.30 -13.35
CA THR A 113 22.52 -6.13 -12.64
C THR A 113 23.00 -6.46 -11.23
N ALA A 114 22.32 -7.37 -10.51
CA ALA A 114 22.74 -7.85 -9.20
C ALA A 114 24.05 -8.65 -9.28
N ALA A 115 24.22 -9.50 -10.30
CA ALA A 115 25.47 -10.21 -10.54
C ALA A 115 26.63 -9.25 -10.83
N ALA A 116 26.41 -8.24 -11.67
CA ALA A 116 27.40 -7.19 -11.91
C ALA A 116 27.74 -6.38 -10.65
N LEU A 117 26.74 -6.10 -9.80
CA LEU A 117 26.93 -5.43 -8.53
C LEU A 117 27.76 -6.28 -7.56
N LYS A 118 27.49 -7.60 -7.48
CA LYS A 118 28.25 -8.55 -6.66
C LYS A 118 29.73 -8.59 -7.06
N GLU A 119 30.01 -8.56 -8.37
CA GLU A 119 31.37 -8.47 -8.89
C GLU A 119 32.03 -7.15 -8.48
N MET A 120 31.37 -6.00 -8.70
CA MET A 120 31.88 -4.69 -8.29
C MET A 120 32.14 -4.60 -6.79
N VAL A 121 31.22 -5.11 -5.96
CA VAL A 121 31.36 -5.17 -4.51
C VAL A 121 32.57 -6.04 -4.11
N SER A 122 32.78 -7.17 -4.79
CA SER A 122 33.94 -8.04 -4.52
C SER A 122 35.27 -7.35 -4.87
N GLU A 123 35.31 -6.55 -5.94
CA GLU A 123 36.48 -5.75 -6.32
C GLU A 123 36.72 -4.60 -5.32
N VAL A 124 35.67 -3.91 -4.89
CA VAL A 124 35.77 -2.85 -3.85
C VAL A 124 36.22 -3.43 -2.51
N LYS A 125 35.77 -4.62 -2.12
CA LYS A 125 36.19 -5.30 -0.88
C LYS A 125 37.69 -5.67 -0.91
N LYS A 126 38.29 -5.87 -2.09
CA LYS A 126 39.74 -6.09 -2.24
C LYS A 126 40.55 -4.82 -2.05
N VAL A 127 39.97 -3.65 -2.31
CA VAL A 127 40.59 -2.37 -2.02
C VAL A 127 40.47 -2.15 -0.51
N LYS A 128 41.51 -2.53 0.24
CA LYS A 128 41.67 -2.13 1.65
C LYS A 128 41.83 -0.61 1.71
N LEU A 129 40.71 0.09 1.78
CA LEU A 129 40.68 1.48 2.19
C LEU A 129 41.15 1.51 3.65
N THR A 130 42.33 2.08 3.89
CA THR A 130 42.70 2.53 5.24
C THR A 130 41.75 3.65 5.60
N ILE A 131 40.63 3.28 6.22
CA ILE A 131 39.71 4.24 6.84
C ILE A 131 40.50 4.84 8.01
N PRO A 132 40.78 6.16 8.03
CA PRO A 132 41.34 6.78 9.21
C PRO A 132 40.39 6.48 10.37
N GLU A 133 40.94 5.94 11.45
CA GLU A 133 40.20 5.53 12.64
C GLU A 133 39.58 6.77 13.29
N VAL A 134 38.39 7.16 12.81
CA VAL A 134 37.60 8.22 13.43
C VAL A 134 37.05 7.59 14.70
N LYS A 135 37.58 8.02 15.84
CA LYS A 135 37.00 7.64 17.14
C LYS A 135 35.51 7.96 17.06
N PRO A 136 34.61 6.98 17.28
CA PRO A 136 33.18 7.26 17.29
C PRO A 136 32.95 8.42 18.26
N GLY A 137 32.28 9.47 17.77
CA GLY A 137 31.85 10.56 18.62
C GLY A 137 31.09 9.95 19.79
N MET A 138 31.49 10.29 21.01
CA MET A 138 30.84 9.76 22.20
C MET A 138 29.34 10.10 22.09
N PRO A 139 28.44 9.10 22.19
CA PRO A 139 27.01 9.35 22.05
C PRO A 139 26.60 10.38 23.09
N SER A 140 25.77 11.34 22.68
CA SER A 140 25.32 12.42 23.54
C SER A 140 24.76 11.84 24.86
N PRO A 141 25.05 12.45 26.02
CA PRO A 141 24.54 11.97 27.31
C PRO A 141 23.02 11.78 27.31
N GLN A 142 22.30 12.60 26.52
CA GLN A 142 20.86 12.54 26.33
C GLN A 142 20.43 11.23 25.65
N LEU A 143 21.13 10.79 24.60
CA LEU A 143 20.85 9.54 23.90
C LEU A 143 21.09 8.32 24.80
N GLN A 144 22.14 8.35 25.63
CA GLN A 144 22.43 7.25 26.56
C GLN A 144 21.33 7.09 27.62
N VAL A 145 20.81 8.20 28.14
CA VAL A 145 19.69 8.19 29.09
C VAL A 145 18.42 7.65 28.43
N ALA A 146 18.09 8.11 27.23
CA ALA A 146 16.92 7.63 26.48
C ALA A 146 17.00 6.13 26.16
N LEU A 147 18.18 5.64 25.74
CA LEU A 147 18.42 4.22 25.48
C LEU A 147 18.28 3.36 26.75
N ALA A 148 18.77 3.84 27.89
CA ALA A 148 18.63 3.13 29.15
C ALA A 148 17.16 3.02 29.58
N GLU A 149 16.39 4.09 29.42
CA GLU A 149 14.96 4.12 29.76
C GLU A 149 14.13 3.25 28.80
N ALA A 150 14.36 3.34 27.49
CA ALA A 150 13.68 2.51 26.50
C ALA A 150 13.93 1.02 26.74
N LYS A 151 15.17 0.63 27.05
CA LYS A 151 15.52 -0.76 27.40
C LYS A 151 14.86 -1.21 28.70
N LYS A 152 14.83 -0.35 29.71
CA LYS A 152 14.17 -0.64 30.99
C LYS A 152 12.67 -0.86 30.80
N ILE A 153 11.98 0.03 30.08
CA ILE A 153 10.54 -0.09 29.80
C ILE A 153 10.27 -1.35 28.96
N THR A 154 11.10 -1.61 27.95
CA THR A 154 11.01 -2.85 27.14
C THR A 154 11.14 -4.10 28.01
N ALA A 155 12.06 -4.10 28.98
CA ALA A 155 12.26 -5.23 29.90
C ALA A 155 11.09 -5.40 30.89
N GLU A 156 10.46 -4.30 31.32
CA GLU A 156 9.36 -4.32 32.31
C GLU A 156 7.98 -4.58 31.66
N LYS A 157 7.76 -4.08 30.45
CA LYS A 157 6.43 -4.03 29.79
C LYS A 157 6.33 -4.89 28.54
N GLY A 158 7.46 -5.37 28.01
CA GLY A 158 7.54 -6.06 26.73
C GLY A 158 7.78 -5.10 25.57
N ILE A 159 8.34 -5.61 24.48
CA ILE A 159 8.71 -4.82 23.30
C ILE A 159 7.51 -4.22 22.57
N ASP A 160 6.37 -4.90 22.61
CA ASP A 160 5.14 -4.48 21.92
C ASP A 160 4.24 -3.58 22.78
N SER A 161 4.69 -3.18 23.98
CA SER A 161 3.90 -2.30 24.84
C SER A 161 3.85 -0.88 24.27
N PRO A 162 2.73 -0.15 24.43
CA PRO A 162 2.64 1.23 23.96
C PRO A 162 3.68 2.14 24.63
N GLU A 163 4.04 1.87 25.89
CA GLU A 163 5.07 2.60 26.62
C GLU A 163 6.48 2.31 26.06
N ALA A 164 6.76 1.06 25.69
CA ALA A 164 8.02 0.70 25.05
C ALA A 164 8.16 1.41 23.70
N ARG A 165 7.08 1.45 22.91
CA ARG A 165 7.07 2.15 21.61
C ARG A 165 7.36 3.64 21.76
N VAL A 166 6.68 4.33 22.67
CA VAL A 166 6.93 5.77 22.92
C VAL A 166 8.36 6.02 23.42
N ALA A 167 8.92 5.13 24.23
CA ALA A 167 10.29 5.26 24.70
C ALA A 167 11.32 5.08 23.56
N TRP A 168 11.05 4.18 22.61
CA TRP A 168 11.88 4.03 21.41
C TRP A 168 11.71 5.18 20.42
N GLU A 169 10.51 5.73 20.25
CA GLU A 169 10.27 6.96 19.49
C GLU A 169 11.13 8.12 20.04
N THR A 170 11.25 8.24 21.37
CA THR A 170 12.10 9.27 22.01
C THR A 170 13.58 9.07 21.68
N VAL A 171 14.06 7.81 21.61
CA VAL A 171 15.44 7.49 21.18
C VAL A 171 15.65 7.93 19.74
N GLU A 172 14.68 7.66 18.85
CA GLU A 172 14.75 8.05 17.45
C GLU A 172 14.75 9.56 17.28
N GLU A 173 13.90 10.30 18.00
CA GLU A 173 13.86 11.77 17.96
C GLU A 173 15.20 12.39 18.41
N ILE A 174 15.78 11.89 19.51
CA ILE A 174 17.07 12.38 20.00
C ILE A 174 18.19 12.03 19.02
N SER A 175 18.17 10.81 18.47
CA SER A 175 19.14 10.38 17.47
C SER A 175 19.04 11.18 16.18
N ALA A 176 17.83 11.56 15.75
CA ALA A 176 17.60 12.37 14.56
C ALA A 176 18.00 13.84 14.76
N ALA A 177 17.85 14.36 15.98
CA ALA A 177 18.33 15.70 16.35
C ALA A 177 19.87 15.76 16.47
N ASP A 178 20.51 14.62 16.74
CA ASP A 178 21.96 14.49 16.84
C ASP A 178 22.60 14.40 15.45
N ASN A 179 22.84 15.56 14.83
CA ASN A 179 23.54 15.67 13.55
C ASN A 179 25.03 15.23 13.61
N SER A 180 25.55 14.80 14.76
CA SER A 180 26.93 14.33 14.88
C SER A 180 27.20 13.08 14.03
N VAL A 181 26.18 12.25 13.79
CA VAL A 181 26.27 11.11 12.86
C VAL A 181 26.31 11.59 11.41
N ALA A 182 25.52 12.61 11.06
CA ALA A 182 25.49 13.21 9.72
C ALA A 182 26.78 13.96 9.34
N LEU A 183 27.58 14.39 10.33
CA LEU A 183 28.82 15.14 10.13
C LEU A 183 30.10 14.27 10.10
N GLY A 184 29.96 12.95 9.96
CA GLY A 184 31.11 12.08 9.67
C GLY A 184 31.51 11.15 10.81
N ALA A 185 30.53 10.60 11.56
CA ALA A 185 30.76 9.28 12.13
C ALA A 185 31.02 8.33 10.95
N GLY A 186 32.26 7.85 10.81
CA GLY A 186 32.57 6.82 9.82
C GLY A 186 31.64 5.64 10.04
N LEU A 187 31.02 5.15 8.96
CA LEU A 187 30.24 3.91 8.98
C LEU A 187 31.05 2.86 9.74
N THR A 188 30.47 2.32 10.81
CA THR A 188 31.13 1.24 11.55
C THR A 188 31.31 0.04 10.61
N ALA A 189 32.29 -0.83 10.89
CA ALA A 189 32.53 -2.01 10.05
C ALA A 189 31.27 -2.88 9.89
N ASP A 190 30.38 -2.84 10.88
CA ASP A 190 29.11 -3.57 10.93
C ASP A 190 27.95 -2.85 10.19
N GLU A 191 28.11 -1.57 9.86
CA GLU A 191 27.17 -0.77 9.06
C GLU A 191 27.63 -0.63 7.60
N CYS A 192 28.69 -1.34 7.21
CA CYS A 192 29.08 -1.42 5.82
C CYS A 192 28.03 -2.25 5.07
N LEU A 193 27.06 -1.56 4.48
CA LEU A 193 25.92 -2.05 3.66
C LEU A 193 26.29 -3.07 2.58
N VAL A 194 27.57 -3.37 2.38
CA VAL A 194 28.07 -4.42 1.51
C VAL A 194 27.53 -5.79 1.93
N ASP A 195 27.60 -6.15 3.21
CA ASP A 195 27.15 -7.49 3.63
C ASP A 195 25.61 -7.60 3.60
N ALA A 196 24.89 -6.53 3.97
CA ALA A 196 23.43 -6.45 3.79
C ALA A 196 23.00 -6.43 2.31
N ALA A 197 23.77 -5.80 1.43
CA ALA A 197 23.55 -5.83 -0.02
C ALA A 197 23.79 -7.23 -0.60
N VAL A 198 24.77 -7.96 -0.08
CA VAL A 198 25.02 -9.37 -0.46
C VAL A 198 23.85 -10.25 -0.02
N GLU A 199 23.36 -10.11 1.22
CA GLU A 199 22.20 -10.86 1.72
C GLU A 199 20.93 -10.57 0.90
N ALA A 200 20.68 -9.29 0.56
CA ALA A 200 19.57 -8.92 -0.32
C ALA A 200 19.71 -9.51 -1.73
N CYS A 201 20.93 -9.60 -2.27
CA CYS A 201 21.19 -10.25 -3.55
C CYS A 201 20.94 -11.77 -3.48
N GLU A 202 21.31 -12.44 -2.39
CA GLU A 202 21.06 -13.87 -2.20
C GLU A 202 19.56 -14.18 -2.07
N ALA A 203 18.80 -13.32 -1.38
CA ALA A 203 17.34 -13.46 -1.30
C ALA A 203 16.66 -13.33 -2.68
N LEU A 204 17.15 -12.45 -3.55
CA LEU A 204 16.66 -12.30 -4.92
C LEU A 204 17.01 -13.51 -5.82
N GLU A 205 18.20 -14.09 -5.65
CA GLU A 205 18.60 -15.32 -6.34
C GLU A 205 17.70 -16.50 -5.93
N GLU A 206 17.35 -16.61 -4.65
CA GLU A 206 16.45 -17.65 -4.15
C GLU A 206 15.01 -17.48 -4.65
N LEU A 207 14.50 -16.24 -4.70
CA LEU A 207 13.21 -15.94 -5.32
C LEU A 207 13.19 -16.34 -6.80
N ASN A 208 14.25 -16.04 -7.54
CA ASN A 208 14.39 -16.43 -8.94
C ASN A 208 14.44 -17.96 -9.11
N ARG A 209 15.07 -18.69 -8.18
CA ARG A 209 15.06 -20.16 -8.15
C ARG A 209 13.65 -20.73 -7.96
N VAL A 210 12.89 -20.21 -7.00
CA VAL A 210 11.51 -20.65 -6.73
C VAL A 210 10.60 -20.35 -7.93
N MET A 211 10.73 -19.16 -8.53
CA MET A 211 9.95 -18.79 -9.71
C MET A 211 10.34 -19.57 -10.98
N GLY A 212 11.60 -19.99 -11.09
CA GLY A 212 12.10 -20.78 -12.21
C GLY A 212 11.68 -22.26 -12.18
N ASN A 213 11.43 -22.82 -10.99
CA ASN A 213 11.08 -24.23 -10.80
C ASN A 213 9.56 -24.52 -10.75
N ASN A 214 8.71 -23.48 -10.82
CA ASN A 214 7.24 -23.64 -10.87
C ASN A 214 6.70 -23.73 -12.32
N VAL A 215 7.37 -24.53 -13.17
CA VAL A 215 6.85 -25.02 -14.45
C VAL A 215 6.76 -26.54 -14.39
#